data_AF-A0A257WMD3-F1
#
_entry.id   AF-A0A257WMD3-F1
#
_cell.length_a   1.000
_cell.length_b   1.000
_cell.length_c   1.000
_cell.angle_alpha   90.00
_cell.angle_beta   90.00
_cell.angle_gamma   90.00
#
_symmetry.space_group_name_H-M   'P 1'
#
loop_
_entity.id
_entity.type
_entity.pdbx_description
1 polymer ?
#
loop_
_entity_poly.entity_id
_entity_poly.type
_entity_poly.pdbx_seq_one_letter_code
_entity_poly.pdbx_strand_id
1 'polypeptide(L)'
;MTVQEAELDPKYQALWKKALISAERKNWEYVIDQVLPIVTANIGFMDGRKLLRSAEGEVVGSGKKFSFGMGGFKLSSKKEPAEVIADMEENLFRKDPFNLNANEQLYDIAMKLQYPELAAFALETIRGGHPENTKNMHKLAQHYMKHD
;
A
#
# COMPACT_ATOMS: atom_id res chain seq x y z
N MET A 1 12.67 -8.70 -0.33
CA MET A 1 12.91 -9.10 1.07
C MET A 1 11.61 -8.94 1.82
N THR A 2 11.12 -9.99 2.47
CA THR A 2 9.84 -9.98 3.20
C THR A 2 10.14 -9.96 4.70
N VAL A 3 9.36 -9.21 5.46
CA VAL A 3 9.50 -9.07 6.92
C VAL A 3 8.29 -9.72 7.57
N GLN A 4 8.52 -10.63 8.51
CA GLN A 4 7.48 -11.28 9.31
C GLN A 4 7.18 -10.48 10.58
N GLU A 5 6.00 -10.69 11.18
CA GLU A 5 5.60 -10.04 12.43
C GLU A 5 6.66 -10.21 13.54
N ALA A 6 7.22 -11.42 13.67
CA ALA A 6 8.21 -11.74 14.70
C ALA A 6 9.54 -10.97 14.54
N GLU A 7 9.82 -10.46 13.34
CA GLU A 7 11.04 -9.72 13.01
C GLU A 7 10.90 -8.21 13.22
N LEU A 8 9.68 -7.72 13.49
CA LEU A 8 9.44 -6.31 13.79
C LEU A 8 10.00 -5.93 15.16
N ASP A 9 10.45 -4.66 15.30
CA ASP A 9 10.76 -4.10 16.61
C ASP A 9 9.59 -4.30 17.60
N PRO A 10 9.85 -4.51 18.90
CA PRO A 10 8.77 -4.70 19.90
C PRO A 10 7.71 -3.60 19.90
N LYS A 11 8.12 -2.36 19.60
CA LYS A 11 7.19 -1.22 19.45
C LYS A 11 6.20 -1.44 18.30
N TYR A 12 6.64 -1.97 17.16
CA TYR A 12 5.82 -2.22 15.99
C TYR A 12 4.96 -3.48 16.16
N GLN A 13 5.47 -4.51 16.83
CA GLN A 13 4.65 -5.66 17.25
C GLN A 13 3.47 -5.23 18.14
N ALA A 14 3.70 -4.28 19.05
CA ALA A 14 2.63 -3.75 19.91
C ALA A 14 1.58 -2.95 19.10
N LEU A 15 2.00 -2.14 18.13
CA LEU A 15 1.07 -1.46 17.22
C LEU A 15 0.28 -2.44 16.36
N TRP A 16 0.95 -3.47 15.85
CA TRP A 16 0.33 -4.52 15.03
C TRP A 16 -0.78 -5.26 15.78
N LYS A 17 -0.52 -5.67 17.03
CA LYS A 17 -1.54 -6.30 17.89
C LYS A 17 -2.75 -5.39 18.10
N LYS A 18 -2.54 -4.08 18.33
CA LYS A 18 -3.63 -3.10 18.45
C LYS A 18 -4.42 -2.97 17.15
N ALA A 19 -3.73 -2.95 16.01
CA ALA A 19 -4.37 -2.89 14.70
C ALA A 19 -5.28 -4.10 14.46
N LEU A 20 -4.81 -5.32 14.73
CA LEU A 20 -5.60 -6.55 14.57
C LEU A 20 -6.88 -6.53 15.42
N ILE A 21 -6.76 -6.22 16.72
CA ILE A 21 -7.92 -6.09 17.62
C ILE A 21 -8.92 -5.03 17.12
N SER A 22 -8.40 -3.95 16.52
CA SER A 22 -9.22 -2.85 16.02
C SER A 22 -9.91 -3.19 14.70
N ALA A 23 -9.26 -4.01 13.86
CA ALA A 23 -9.82 -4.54 12.63
C ALA A 23 -11.00 -5.48 12.92
N GLU A 24 -10.91 -6.33 13.95
CA GLU A 24 -12.04 -7.17 14.42
C GLU A 24 -13.25 -6.33 14.81
N ARG A 25 -13.01 -5.12 15.33
CA ARG A 25 -14.04 -4.14 15.73
C ARG A 25 -14.44 -3.20 14.60
N LYS A 26 -13.89 -3.39 13.39
CA LYS A 26 -14.09 -2.53 12.22
C LYS A 26 -13.78 -1.05 12.48
N ASN A 27 -12.87 -0.76 13.40
CA ASN A 27 -12.41 0.60 13.66
C ASN A 27 -11.29 0.97 12.66
N TRP A 28 -11.68 1.18 11.41
CA TRP A 28 -10.75 1.26 10.29
C TRP A 28 -9.80 2.46 10.32
N GLU A 29 -10.26 3.64 10.75
CA GLU A 29 -9.37 4.81 10.94
C GLU A 29 -8.27 4.53 11.95
N TYR A 30 -8.62 3.87 13.07
CA TYR A 30 -7.61 3.51 14.07
C TYR A 30 -6.68 2.39 13.57
N VAL A 31 -7.17 1.45 12.74
CA VAL A 31 -6.31 0.48 12.05
C VAL A 31 -5.28 1.22 11.19
N ILE A 32 -5.70 2.18 10.38
CA ILE A 32 -4.80 3.00 9.55
C ILE A 32 -3.73 3.68 10.44
N ASP A 33 -4.15 4.35 11.51
CA ASP A 33 -3.23 5.06 12.40
C ASP A 33 -2.23 4.14 13.12
N GLN A 34 -2.60 2.90 13.42
CA GLN A 34 -1.68 1.93 14.05
C GLN A 34 -0.74 1.27 13.03
N VAL A 35 -1.20 1.00 11.80
CA VAL A 35 -0.44 0.26 10.80
C VAL A 35 0.52 1.16 10.01
N LEU A 36 0.13 2.41 9.76
CA LEU A 36 0.90 3.36 8.97
C LEU A 36 2.37 3.52 9.48
N PRO A 37 2.63 3.70 10.79
CA PRO A 37 4.01 3.78 11.30
C PRO A 37 4.84 2.50 11.12
N ILE A 38 4.18 1.34 10.97
CA ILE A 38 4.84 0.05 10.79
C ILE A 38 5.34 -0.06 9.34
N VAL A 39 4.47 0.20 8.37
CA VAL A 39 4.79 0.02 6.94
C VAL A 39 5.67 1.13 6.38
N THR A 40 5.68 2.33 6.98
CA THR A 40 6.62 3.39 6.62
C THR A 40 8.04 3.06 7.08
N ALA A 41 8.18 2.36 8.22
CA ALA A 41 9.47 1.92 8.74
C ALA A 41 9.95 0.58 8.16
N ASN A 42 9.03 -0.30 7.75
CA ASN A 42 9.33 -1.66 7.31
C ASN A 42 8.78 -1.90 5.91
N ILE A 43 9.61 -1.66 4.89
CA ILE A 43 9.17 -1.76 3.48
C ILE A 43 8.58 -3.14 3.16
N GLY A 44 9.24 -4.19 3.63
CA GLY A 44 8.88 -5.59 3.37
C GLY A 44 7.78 -6.18 4.26
N PHE A 45 7.15 -5.42 5.17
CA PHE A 45 6.08 -5.94 6.02
C PHE A 45 4.74 -5.97 5.27
N MET A 46 4.54 -7.02 4.47
CA MET A 46 3.43 -7.13 3.52
C MET A 46 2.07 -7.34 4.17
N ASP A 47 2.01 -8.04 5.31
CA ASP A 47 0.76 -8.23 6.06
C ASP A 47 0.20 -6.88 6.54
N GLY A 48 1.09 -5.98 7.01
CA GLY A 48 0.74 -4.62 7.35
C GLY A 48 0.17 -3.85 6.15
N ARG A 49 0.82 -3.91 4.99
CA ARG A 49 0.36 -3.18 3.79
C ARG A 49 -0.99 -3.69 3.29
N LYS A 50 -1.21 -5.00 3.30
CA LYS A 50 -2.49 -5.61 2.94
C LYS A 50 -3.60 -5.12 3.89
N LEU A 51 -3.37 -5.16 5.20
CA LEU A 51 -4.35 -4.65 6.18
C LEU A 51 -4.59 -3.14 6.03
N LEU A 52 -3.52 -2.35 5.84
CA LEU A 52 -3.61 -0.90 5.63
C LEU A 52 -4.50 -0.60 4.43
N ARG A 53 -4.23 -1.23 3.27
CA ARG A 53 -4.97 -0.97 2.04
C ARG A 53 -6.42 -1.40 2.12
N SER A 54 -6.72 -2.50 2.80
CA SER A 54 -8.10 -2.89 3.11
C SER A 54 -8.79 -1.84 3.98
N ALA A 55 -8.16 -1.38 5.07
CA ALA A 55 -8.74 -0.37 5.95
C ALA A 55 -8.96 0.98 5.25
N GLU A 56 -8.01 1.43 4.43
CA GLU A 56 -8.16 2.62 3.57
C GLU A 56 -9.33 2.47 2.61
N GLY A 57 -9.46 1.29 1.99
CA GLY A 57 -10.59 0.96 1.10
C GLY A 57 -11.93 1.02 1.82
N GLU A 58 -12.03 0.51 3.04
CA GLU A 58 -13.24 0.57 3.87
C GLU A 58 -13.60 2.02 4.25
N VAL A 59 -12.61 2.84 4.63
CA VAL A 59 -12.82 4.25 4.97
C VAL A 59 -13.28 5.06 3.75
N VAL A 60 -12.68 4.85 2.58
CA VAL A 60 -13.06 5.56 1.35
C VAL A 60 -14.41 5.06 0.81
N GLY A 61 -14.61 3.74 0.79
CA GLY A 61 -15.81 3.08 0.26
C GLY A 61 -17.08 3.29 1.08
N SER A 62 -16.96 3.59 2.37
CA SER A 62 -18.09 3.83 3.28
C SER A 62 -18.72 5.23 3.16
N GLY A 63 -18.24 6.12 2.28
CA GLY A 63 -18.89 7.43 2.16
C GLY A 63 -18.44 8.43 1.07
N LYS A 64 -17.42 8.18 0.24
CA LYS A 64 -17.03 9.15 -0.79
C LYS A 64 -17.01 8.55 -2.20
N LYS A 65 -18.01 8.96 -2.99
CA LYS A 65 -17.95 8.86 -4.45
C LYS A 65 -16.70 9.56 -4.95
N PHE A 66 -15.91 8.80 -5.70
CA PHE A 66 -14.61 9.21 -6.20
C PHE A 66 -14.74 10.39 -7.16
N SER A 67 -14.03 11.48 -6.89
CA SER A 67 -13.86 12.60 -7.83
C SER A 67 -12.64 12.29 -8.69
N PHE A 68 -12.84 12.25 -10.00
CA PHE A 68 -11.79 12.16 -11.02
C PHE A 68 -10.97 13.46 -10.97
N GLY A 69 -10.07 13.55 -10.01
CA GLY A 69 -9.28 14.75 -9.70
C GLY A 69 -7.86 14.61 -10.19
N MET A 70 -7.60 15.21 -11.35
CA MET A 70 -6.29 15.43 -11.94
C MET A 70 -5.35 16.15 -10.94
N GLY A 71 -4.58 15.38 -10.17
CA GLY A 71 -3.64 15.89 -9.18
C GLY A 71 -2.27 15.27 -9.40
N GLY A 72 -1.47 15.86 -10.28
CA GLY A 72 -0.08 15.47 -10.48
C GLY A 72 0.72 15.76 -9.21
N PHE A 73 0.82 14.77 -8.32
CA PHE A 73 1.74 14.83 -7.20
C PHE A 73 3.16 14.67 -7.75
N LYS A 74 3.84 15.79 -8.00
CA LYS A 74 5.27 15.78 -8.31
C LYS A 74 6.03 15.47 -7.04
N LEU A 75 6.21 14.19 -6.77
CA LEU A 75 7.07 13.75 -5.69
C LEU A 75 8.52 14.11 -6.05
N SER A 76 9.15 14.89 -5.18
CA SER A 76 10.48 15.49 -5.38
C SER A 76 11.50 14.43 -5.78
N SER A 77 12.20 14.64 -6.89
CA SER A 77 13.23 13.75 -7.44
C SER A 77 14.51 13.64 -6.59
N LYS A 78 14.50 14.15 -5.35
CA LYS A 78 15.63 14.13 -4.41
C LYS A 78 15.42 13.24 -3.19
N LYS A 79 14.20 12.72 -2.96
CA LYS A 79 13.92 11.86 -1.80
C LYS A 79 14.45 10.45 -2.06
N GLU A 80 14.92 9.80 -1.00
CA GLU A 80 15.27 8.38 -1.06
C GLU A 80 14.02 7.55 -1.41
N PRO A 81 14.11 6.49 -2.22
CA PRO A 81 12.96 5.67 -2.64
C PRO A 81 12.07 5.19 -1.48
N ALA A 82 12.66 4.89 -0.32
CA ALA A 82 11.95 4.51 0.89
C ALA A 82 11.06 5.64 1.44
N GLU A 83 11.59 6.87 1.47
CA GLU A 83 10.85 8.06 1.89
C GLU A 83 9.72 8.39 0.92
N VAL A 84 9.92 8.11 -0.38
CA VAL A 84 8.85 8.23 -1.37
C VAL A 84 7.71 7.28 -1.07
N ILE A 85 7.99 6.01 -0.81
CA ILE A 85 6.95 5.02 -0.45
C ILE A 85 6.21 5.47 0.81
N ALA A 86 6.92 5.92 1.84
CA ALA A 86 6.29 6.41 3.07
C ALA A 86 5.35 7.59 2.81
N ASP A 87 5.80 8.59 2.06
CA ASP A 87 5.00 9.76 1.66
C ASP A 87 3.74 9.37 0.86
N MET A 88 3.85 8.35 0.02
CA MET A 88 2.72 7.83 -0.75
C MET A 88 1.67 7.16 0.15
N GLU A 89 2.07 6.34 1.12
CA GLU A 89 1.14 5.73 2.10
C GLU A 89 0.42 6.82 2.91
N GLU A 90 1.15 7.83 3.39
CA GLU A 90 0.58 8.89 4.22
C GLU A 90 -0.36 9.82 3.45
N ASN A 91 0.01 10.22 2.23
CA ASN A 91 -0.60 11.37 1.57
C ASN A 91 -1.44 11.05 0.33
N LEU A 92 -1.19 9.90 -0.31
CA LEU A 92 -1.90 9.47 -1.51
C LEU A 92 -2.87 8.34 -1.20
N PHE A 93 -2.39 7.23 -0.66
CA PHE A 93 -3.18 6.02 -0.50
C PHE A 93 -4.25 6.12 0.59
N ARG A 94 -3.99 6.88 1.66
CA ARG A 94 -5.02 7.22 2.64
C ARG A 94 -6.23 7.96 2.04
N LYS A 95 -6.04 8.68 0.93
CA LYS A 95 -7.11 9.43 0.24
C LYS A 95 -7.74 8.64 -0.90
N ASP A 96 -6.89 7.97 -1.68
CA ASP A 96 -7.27 7.14 -2.81
C ASP A 96 -6.41 5.88 -2.85
N PRO A 97 -6.83 4.81 -2.15
CA PRO A 97 -6.09 3.55 -2.12
C PRO A 97 -6.00 2.91 -3.50
N PHE A 98 -6.94 3.20 -4.40
CA PHE A 98 -7.00 2.57 -5.73
C PHE A 98 -6.48 3.49 -6.83
N ASN A 99 -5.74 4.55 -6.47
CA ASN A 99 -5.21 5.49 -7.46
C ASN A 99 -4.30 4.77 -8.45
N LEU A 100 -4.66 4.81 -9.74
CA LEU A 100 -3.93 4.10 -10.78
C LEU A 100 -2.47 4.59 -10.87
N ASN A 101 -2.27 5.90 -10.94
CA ASN A 101 -0.93 6.49 -11.10
C ASN A 101 -0.05 6.27 -9.86
N ALA A 102 -0.61 6.41 -8.65
CA ALA A 102 0.17 6.17 -7.43
C ALA A 102 0.56 4.70 -7.29
N ASN A 103 -0.32 3.76 -7.62
CA ASN A 103 0.03 2.34 -7.58
C ASN A 103 1.02 1.95 -8.71
N GLU A 104 0.95 2.55 -9.90
CA GLU A 104 1.98 2.37 -10.94
C GLU A 104 3.35 2.89 -10.48
N GLN A 105 3.38 4.05 -9.82
CA GLN A 105 4.60 4.59 -9.23
C GLN A 105 5.15 3.70 -8.11
N LEU A 106 4.29 3.16 -7.24
CA LEU A 106 4.70 2.24 -6.17
C LEU A 106 5.34 0.98 -6.77
N TYR A 107 4.75 0.43 -7.84
CA TYR A 107 5.35 -0.69 -8.57
C TYR A 107 6.76 -0.36 -9.06
N ASP A 108 6.96 0.77 -9.74
CA ASP A 108 8.26 1.11 -10.31
C ASP A 108 9.33 1.31 -9.24
N ILE A 109 8.96 1.92 -8.10
CA ILE A 109 9.87 2.11 -6.97
C ILE A 109 10.19 0.79 -6.28
N ALA A 110 9.19 -0.06 -6.04
CA ALA A 110 9.36 -1.37 -5.44
C ALA A 110 10.28 -2.26 -6.28
N MET A 111 10.14 -2.22 -7.61
CA MET A 111 11.04 -2.93 -8.52
C MET A 111 12.47 -2.39 -8.47
N LYS A 112 12.67 -1.07 -8.41
CA LYS A 112 14.00 -0.47 -8.23
C LYS A 112 14.66 -0.91 -6.92
N LEU A 113 13.88 -1.01 -5.86
CA LEU A 113 14.33 -1.46 -4.54
C LEU A 113 14.41 -2.99 -4.39
N GLN A 114 14.10 -3.77 -5.43
CA GLN A 114 14.11 -5.24 -5.38
C GLN A 114 13.11 -5.83 -4.36
N TYR A 115 11.91 -5.23 -4.26
CA TYR A 115 10.76 -5.76 -3.53
C TYR A 115 9.67 -6.23 -4.52
N PRO A 116 9.84 -7.39 -5.18
CA PRO A 116 8.89 -7.88 -6.16
C PRO A 116 7.50 -8.17 -5.56
N GLU A 117 7.41 -8.56 -4.29
CA GLU A 117 6.12 -8.79 -3.62
C GLU A 117 5.34 -7.47 -3.43
N LEU A 118 6.02 -6.38 -3.07
CA LEU A 118 5.41 -5.05 -2.98
C LEU A 118 5.00 -4.52 -4.36
N ALA A 119 5.80 -4.81 -5.39
CA ALA A 119 5.45 -4.47 -6.76
C ALA A 119 4.19 -5.22 -7.21
N ALA A 120 4.09 -6.53 -6.95
CA ALA A 120 2.89 -7.31 -7.24
C ALA A 120 1.67 -6.72 -6.52
N PHE A 121 1.80 -6.43 -5.22
CA PHE A 121 0.74 -5.85 -4.40
C PHE A 121 0.20 -4.52 -4.97
N ALA A 122 1.08 -3.66 -5.49
CA ALA A 122 0.66 -2.42 -6.12
C ALA A 122 -0.21 -2.67 -7.38
N LEU A 123 0.16 -3.65 -8.20
CA LEU A 123 -0.62 -4.04 -9.37
C LEU A 123 -1.94 -4.74 -8.99
N GLU A 124 -1.93 -5.60 -7.97
CA GLU A 124 -3.15 -6.21 -7.42
C GLU A 124 -4.12 -5.16 -6.88
N THR A 125 -3.60 -4.11 -6.25
CA THR A 125 -4.40 -2.99 -5.76
C THR A 125 -5.09 -2.26 -6.91
N ILE A 126 -4.39 -2.02 -8.03
CA ILE A 126 -5.03 -1.48 -9.25
C ILE A 126 -6.12 -2.43 -9.74
N ARG A 127 -5.85 -3.73 -9.83
CA ARG A 127 -6.84 -4.74 -10.26
C ARG A 127 -8.08 -4.75 -9.36
N GLY A 128 -7.92 -4.52 -8.05
CA GLY A 128 -9.02 -4.43 -7.10
C GLY A 128 -9.95 -3.24 -7.33
N GLY A 129 -9.39 -2.08 -7.72
CA GLY A 129 -10.17 -0.86 -7.98
C GLY A 129 -10.58 -0.61 -9.43
N HIS A 130 -9.85 -1.20 -10.40
CA HIS A 130 -10.02 -1.02 -11.85
C HIS A 130 -9.98 -2.39 -12.55
N PRO A 131 -10.93 -3.31 -12.29
CA PRO A 131 -10.92 -4.67 -12.80
C PRO A 131 -11.02 -4.78 -14.33
N GLU A 132 -11.45 -3.73 -15.02
CA GLU A 132 -11.51 -3.67 -16.49
C GLU A 132 -10.18 -3.26 -17.14
N ASN A 133 -9.18 -2.87 -16.35
CA ASN A 133 -7.87 -2.47 -16.86
C ASN A 133 -7.03 -3.70 -17.29
N THR A 134 -7.30 -4.19 -18.50
CA THR A 134 -6.60 -5.34 -19.09
C THR A 134 -5.09 -5.13 -19.23
N LYS A 135 -4.63 -3.90 -19.47
CA LYS A 135 -3.19 -3.56 -19.50
C LYS A 135 -2.53 -3.84 -18.15
N ASN A 136 -3.15 -3.43 -17.05
CA ASN A 136 -2.67 -3.75 -15.72
C ASN A 136 -2.67 -5.27 -15.46
N MET A 137 -3.72 -5.99 -15.86
CA MET A 137 -3.79 -7.45 -15.71
C MET A 137 -2.66 -8.17 -16.44
N HIS A 138 -2.34 -7.77 -17.68
CA HIS A 138 -1.19 -8.32 -18.41
C HIS A 138 0.13 -7.99 -17.72
N LYS A 139 0.29 -6.76 -17.19
CA LYS A 139 1.48 -6.38 -16.43
C LYS A 139 1.63 -7.22 -15.15
N LEU A 140 0.54 -7.47 -14.43
CA LEU A 140 0.52 -8.32 -13.23
C LEU A 140 0.88 -9.76 -13.56
N ALA A 141 0.29 -10.34 -14.62
CA ALA A 141 0.63 -11.69 -15.07
C ALA A 141 2.11 -11.81 -15.45
N GLN A 142 2.65 -10.85 -16.21
CA GLN A 142 4.07 -10.82 -16.57
C GLN A 142 4.98 -10.66 -15.36
N HIS A 143 4.55 -9.93 -14.33
CA HIS A 143 5.30 -9.78 -13.09
C HIS A 143 5.43 -11.13 -12.37
N TYR A 144 4.32 -11.83 -12.15
CA TYR A 144 4.35 -13.17 -11.53
C TYR A 144 5.22 -14.14 -12.32
N MET A 145 5.09 -14.19 -13.66
CA MET A 145 5.93 -15.06 -14.48
C MET A 145 7.44 -14.80 -14.37
N LYS A 146 7.85 -13.60 -13.94
CA LYS A 146 9.27 -13.22 -13.80
C LYS A 146 9.81 -13.34 -12.38
N HIS A 147 8.93 -13.35 -11.38
CA HIS A 147 9.30 -13.14 -9.98
C HIS A 147 8.66 -14.14 -9.01
N ASP A 148 7.86 -15.09 -9.49
CA ASP A 148 7.48 -16.31 -8.78
C ASP A 148 8.61 -17.33 -8.73
#